data_AF-A0A433IMA7-F1
#
_entry.id   AF-A0A433IMA7-F1
#
_cell.length_a   1.000
_cell.length_b   1.000
_cell.length_c   1.000
_cell.angle_alpha   90.00
_cell.angle_beta   90.00
_cell.angle_gamma   90.00
#
_symmetry.space_group_name_H-M   'P 1'
#
loop_
_entity.id
_entity.type
_entity.pdbx_description
1 polymer ?
#
loop_
_entity_poly.entity_id
_entity_poly.type
_entity_poly.pdbx_seq_one_letter_code
_entity_poly.pdbx_strand_id
1 'polypeptide(L)'
;TAAGRDELRRRLAAFTADALIVAPVDDDFGTEAALDRADAYSPGRRTVRWRVRPEELGVAEIGHFGLFHARFAPTFWPATLEWLRDGVAPDAAR
;
A
#
# COMPACT_ATOMS: atom_id res chain seq x y z
N THR A 1 16.09 11.25 19.00
CA THR A 1 15.67 12.03 20.19
C THR A 1 14.15 12.21 20.17
N ALA A 2 13.53 12.64 21.27
CA ALA A 2 12.09 12.91 21.28
C ALA A 2 11.70 13.98 20.24
N ALA A 3 12.45 15.08 20.20
CA ALA A 3 12.26 16.17 19.24
C ALA A 3 12.26 15.71 17.76
N GLY A 4 13.16 14.78 17.40
CA GLY A 4 13.20 14.23 16.04
C GLY A 4 11.98 13.39 15.68
N ARG A 5 11.39 12.67 16.64
CA ARG A 5 10.15 11.90 16.39
C ARG A 5 8.94 12.81 16.22
N ASP A 6 8.89 13.91 16.97
CA ASP A 6 7.77 14.85 16.88
C ASP A 6 7.80 15.63 15.56
N GLU A 7 8.99 15.97 15.07
CA GLU A 7 9.16 16.55 13.72
C GLU A 7 8.74 15.57 12.63
N LEU A 8 9.12 14.29 12.72
CA LEU A 8 8.69 13.27 11.77
C LEU A 8 7.15 13.15 11.73
N ARG A 9 6.50 13.11 12.91
CA ARG A 9 5.04 13.06 13.00
C ARG A 9 4.37 14.27 12.37
N ARG A 10 4.91 15.48 12.58
CA ARG A 10 4.40 16.70 11.93
C ARG A 10 4.47 16.59 10.41
N ARG A 11 5.60 16.14 9.87
CA ARG A 11 5.80 15.99 8.42
C ARG A 11 4.89 14.93 7.81
N LEU A 12 4.69 13.80 8.49
CA LEU A 12 3.76 12.76 8.06
C LEU A 12 2.31 13.26 8.09
N ALA A 13 1.93 14.03 9.12
CA ALA A 13 0.60 14.60 9.23
C ALA A 13 0.31 15.67 8.17
N ALA A 14 1.34 16.37 7.69
CA ALA A 14 1.24 17.36 6.63
C ALA A 14 1.20 16.76 5.20
N PHE A 15 1.37 15.45 5.05
CA PHE A 15 1.29 14.77 3.76
C PHE A 15 -0.17 14.60 3.32
N THR A 16 -0.51 15.12 2.14
CA THR A 16 -1.88 15.21 1.62
C THR A 16 -2.10 14.57 0.26
N ALA A 17 -1.06 14.03 -0.38
CA ALA A 17 -1.23 13.33 -1.65
C ALA A 17 -1.96 12.00 -1.44
N ASP A 18 -2.78 11.61 -2.41
CA ASP A 18 -3.48 10.33 -2.39
C ASP A 18 -2.51 9.16 -2.27
N ALA A 19 -2.91 8.14 -1.51
CA ALA A 19 -2.11 6.95 -1.30
C ALA A 19 -2.90 5.68 -1.64
N LEU A 20 -2.30 4.83 -2.47
CA LEU A 20 -2.70 3.43 -2.61
C LEU A 20 -1.84 2.59 -1.67
N ILE A 21 -2.46 2.00 -0.66
CA ILE A 21 -1.85 1.03 0.23
C ILE A 21 -2.13 -0.36 -0.31
N VAL A 22 -1.10 -1.00 -0.85
CA VAL A 22 -1.16 -2.39 -1.34
C VAL A 22 -0.64 -3.31 -0.25
N ALA A 23 -1.42 -4.32 0.13
CA ALA A 23 -1.06 -5.29 1.15
C ALA A 23 -1.53 -6.69 0.75
N PRO A 24 -0.62 -7.64 0.48
CA PRO A 24 -0.99 -9.04 0.30
C PRO A 24 -1.70 -9.56 1.56
N VAL A 25 -2.73 -10.40 1.38
CA VAL A 25 -3.46 -10.99 2.51
C VAL A 25 -2.65 -12.06 3.26
N ASP A 26 -1.62 -12.62 2.61
CA ASP A 26 -0.67 -13.61 3.14
C ASP A 26 0.66 -12.96 3.59
N ASP A 27 0.63 -11.67 3.92
CA ASP A 27 1.76 -10.94 4.50
C ASP A 27 1.65 -10.86 6.04
N ASP A 28 2.50 -11.62 6.74
CA ASP A 28 2.58 -11.65 8.20
C ASP A 28 3.13 -10.35 8.83
N PHE A 29 3.77 -9.48 8.05
CA PHE A 29 4.33 -8.21 8.52
C PHE A 29 3.37 -7.04 8.29
N GLY A 30 2.71 -7.02 7.13
CA GLY A 30 1.68 -6.07 6.70
C GLY A 30 0.31 -6.24 7.38
N THR A 31 0.31 -6.51 8.68
CA THR A 31 -0.90 -6.71 9.49
C THR A 31 -1.85 -5.52 9.44
N GLU A 32 -3.15 -5.76 9.67
CA GLU A 32 -4.17 -4.70 9.74
C GLU A 32 -3.79 -3.61 10.76
N ALA A 33 -3.23 -3.97 11.91
CA ALA A 33 -2.78 -2.99 12.90
C ALA A 33 -1.60 -2.13 12.40
N ALA A 34 -0.69 -2.69 11.58
CA ALA A 34 0.39 -1.90 10.96
C ALA A 34 -0.14 -0.94 9.91
N LEU A 35 -1.08 -1.45 9.12
CA LEU A 35 -1.83 -0.72 8.12
C LEU A 35 -2.64 0.45 8.71
N ASP A 36 -3.33 0.26 9.84
CA ASP A 36 -4.07 1.32 10.53
C ASP A 36 -3.14 2.39 11.09
N ARG A 37 -1.99 1.99 11.65
CA ARG A 37 -0.96 2.94 12.09
C ARG A 37 -0.43 3.78 10.94
N ALA A 38 -0.26 3.19 9.76
CA ALA A 38 0.20 3.92 8.58
C ALA A 38 -0.79 5.03 8.16
N ASP A 39 -2.10 4.79 8.30
CA ASP A 39 -3.14 5.81 8.08
C ASP A 39 -3.14 6.88 9.16
N ALA A 40 -3.02 6.48 10.43
CA ALA A 40 -2.98 7.41 11.56
C ALA A 40 -1.82 8.42 11.46
N TYR A 41 -0.72 8.07 10.80
CA TYR A 41 0.41 9.00 10.60
C TYR A 41 0.15 10.11 9.58
N SER A 42 -0.79 9.94 8.63
CA SER A 42 -1.10 10.96 7.62
C SER A 42 -2.61 11.12 7.45
N PRO A 43 -3.31 11.68 8.46
CA PRO A 43 -4.77 11.77 8.46
C PRO A 43 -5.34 12.68 7.35
N GLY A 44 -4.51 13.52 6.73
CA GLY A 44 -4.93 14.45 5.68
C GLY A 44 -4.94 13.89 4.26
N ARG A 45 -4.54 12.63 4.05
CA ARG A 45 -4.52 12.00 2.72
C ARG A 45 -5.79 11.20 2.45
N ARG A 46 -6.19 11.09 1.19
CA ARG A 46 -7.13 10.04 0.76
C ARG A 46 -6.36 8.72 0.67
N THR A 47 -6.80 7.70 1.41
CA THR A 47 -6.24 6.35 1.32
C THR A 47 -7.19 5.45 0.54
N VAL A 48 -6.66 4.73 -0.44
CA VAL A 48 -7.28 3.54 -1.05
C VAL A 48 -6.49 2.31 -0.58
N ARG A 49 -7.17 1.25 -0.17
CA ARG A 49 -6.52 0.00 0.29
C ARG A 49 -6.81 -1.12 -0.70
N TRP A 50 -5.77 -1.79 -1.17
CA TRP A 50 -5.89 -3.00 -1.97
C TRP A 50 -5.33 -4.19 -1.18
N ARG A 51 -6.23 -5.04 -0.68
CA ARG A 51 -5.89 -6.27 0.04
C ARG A 51 -5.75 -7.42 -0.97
N VAL A 52 -4.56 -7.52 -1.58
CA VAL A 52 -4.32 -8.39 -2.74
C VAL A 52 -4.36 -9.86 -2.31
N ARG A 53 -5.25 -10.64 -2.93
CA ARG A 53 -5.31 -12.09 -2.77
C ARG A 53 -4.45 -12.78 -3.83
N PRO A 54 -3.76 -13.90 -3.49
CA PRO A 54 -3.00 -14.68 -4.47
C PRO A 54 -3.80 -15.05 -5.73
N GLU A 55 -5.09 -15.37 -5.56
CA GLU A 55 -5.98 -15.75 -6.66
C GLU A 55 -6.21 -14.64 -7.69
N GLU A 56 -6.17 -13.36 -7.28
CA GLU A 56 -6.30 -12.21 -8.19
C GLU A 56 -5.13 -12.13 -9.17
N LEU A 57 -3.97 -12.64 -8.77
CA LEU A 57 -2.75 -12.64 -9.56
C LEU A 57 -2.44 -14.02 -10.19
N GLY A 58 -3.33 -15.00 -10.01
CA GLY A 58 -3.17 -16.36 -10.52
C GLY A 58 -2.01 -17.13 -9.89
N VAL A 59 -1.65 -16.82 -8.64
CA VAL A 59 -0.57 -17.49 -7.90
C VAL A 59 -1.10 -18.16 -6.63
N ALA A 60 -0.33 -19.10 -6.08
CA ALA A 60 -0.68 -19.75 -4.82
C ALA A 60 -0.31 -18.90 -3.59
N GLU A 61 0.74 -18.07 -3.70
CA GLU A 61 1.25 -17.23 -2.62
C GLU A 61 1.93 -15.96 -3.19
N ILE A 62 1.88 -14.89 -2.42
CA ILE A 62 2.55 -13.61 -2.67
C ILE A 62 3.59 -13.39 -1.55
N GLY A 63 3.15 -13.26 -0.30
CA GLY A 63 3.99 -12.91 0.85
C GLY A 63 4.50 -11.46 0.84
N HIS A 64 5.23 -11.07 1.88
CA HIS A 64 5.59 -9.67 2.17
C HIS A 64 6.28 -8.92 1.02
N PHE A 65 7.26 -9.54 0.38
CA PHE A 65 8.03 -8.93 -0.72
C PHE A 65 7.69 -9.49 -2.10
N GLY A 66 6.71 -10.39 -2.20
CA GLY A 66 6.40 -11.11 -3.42
C GLY A 66 6.18 -10.20 -4.61
N LEU A 67 5.37 -9.15 -4.43
CA LEU A 67 4.97 -8.21 -5.47
C LEU A 67 6.12 -7.47 -6.17
N PHE A 68 7.32 -7.44 -5.57
CA PHE A 68 8.52 -6.86 -6.19
C PHE A 68 9.24 -7.83 -7.15
N HIS A 69 8.87 -9.10 -7.16
CA HIS A 69 9.48 -10.09 -8.05
C HIS A 69 8.96 -9.94 -9.49
N ALA A 70 9.85 -10.11 -10.48
CA ALA A 70 9.54 -9.94 -11.90
C ALA A 70 8.39 -10.82 -12.42
N ARG A 71 8.03 -11.90 -11.70
CA ARG A 71 6.88 -12.76 -12.02
C ARG A 71 5.54 -12.02 -11.97
N PHE A 72 5.48 -10.89 -11.26
CA PHE A 72 4.30 -10.04 -11.12
C PHE A 72 4.30 -8.83 -12.05
N ALA A 73 5.35 -8.66 -12.86
CA ALA A 73 5.41 -7.62 -13.89
C ALA A 73 4.24 -7.65 -14.89
N PRO A 74 3.73 -8.81 -15.34
CA PRO A 74 2.60 -8.83 -16.28
C PRO A 74 1.23 -8.69 -15.61
N THR A 75 1.11 -8.92 -14.29
CA THR A 75 -0.19 -8.97 -13.59
C THR A 75 -0.41 -7.78 -12.66
N PHE A 76 0.50 -7.54 -11.72
CA PHE A 76 0.34 -6.53 -10.67
C PHE A 76 0.86 -5.14 -11.07
N TRP A 77 2.04 -5.07 -11.70
CA TRP A 77 2.71 -3.79 -11.98
C TRP A 77 1.93 -2.85 -12.91
N PRO A 78 1.17 -3.33 -13.92
CA PRO A 78 0.37 -2.43 -14.76
C PRO A 78 -0.65 -1.63 -13.95
N ALA A 79 -1.31 -2.28 -12.97
CA ALA A 79 -2.33 -1.65 -12.16
C ALA A 79 -1.75 -0.57 -11.21
N THR A 80 -0.56 -0.80 -10.64
CA THR A 80 0.10 0.23 -9.82
C THR A 80 0.69 1.35 -10.66
N LEU A 81 1.12 1.08 -11.88
CA LEU A 81 1.54 2.11 -12.82
C LEU A 81 0.38 3.02 -13.22
N GLU A 82 -0.81 2.45 -13.46
CA GLU A 82 -2.03 3.22 -13.75
C GLU A 82 -2.41 4.12 -12.57
N TRP A 83 -2.36 3.62 -11.33
CA TRP A 83 -2.54 4.46 -10.14
C TRP A 83 -1.54 5.61 -10.08
N LEU A 84 -0.24 5.33 -10.28
CA LEU A 84 0.80 6.36 -10.18
C LEU A 84 0.71 7.42 -11.28
N ARG A 85 0.28 7.05 -12.48
CA ARG A 85 0.16 7.94 -13.63
C ARG A 85 -1.12 8.77 -13.59
N ASP A 86 -2.23 8.10 -13.31
CA ASP A 86 -3.57 8.62 -13.62
C ASP A 86 -4.48 8.68 -12.37
N GLY A 87 -4.01 8.20 -11.21
CA GLY A 87 -4.79 8.18 -9.96
C GLY A 87 -5.96 7.19 -9.99
N VAL A 88 -5.95 6.25 -10.94
CA VAL A 88 -7.00 5.23 -11.10
C VAL A 88 -6.65 4.04 -10.22
N ALA A 89 -7.47 3.81 -9.19
CA ALA A 89 -7.31 2.65 -8.34
C ALA A 89 -7.73 1.38 -9.10
N PRO A 90 -7.04 0.24 -8.89
CA PRO A 90 -7.45 -1.06 -9.41
C PRO A 90 -8.90 -1.36 -9.01
N ASP A 91 -9.68 -2.00 -9.88
CA ASP A 91 -11.07 -2.34 -9.54
C ASP A 91 -11.17 -3.24 -8.31
N ALA A 92 -10.18 -4.13 -8.10
CA ALA A 92 -10.08 -4.96 -6.90
C ALA A 92 -9.72 -4.19 -5.61
N ALA A 93 -9.39 -2.90 -5.72
CA ALA A 93 -9.14 -2.00 -4.60
C ALA A 93 -10.35 -1.11 -4.25
N ARG A 94 -11.48 -1.26 -4.96
CA ARG A 94 -12.75 -0.54 -4.72
C ARG A 94 -13.70 -1.39 -3.89
#